data_AF-A0A392Q019-F1
#
_entry.id   AF-A0A392Q019-F1
#
_cell.length_a   1.000
_cell.length_b   1.000
_cell.length_c   1.000
_cell.angle_alpha   90.00
_cell.angle_beta   90.00
_cell.angle_gamma   90.00
#
_symmetry.space_group_name_H-M   'P 1'
#
loop_
_entity.id
_entity.type
_entity.pdbx_description
1 polymer ?
#
loop_
_entity_poly.entity_id
_entity_poly.type
_entity_poly.pdbx_seq_one_letter_code
_entity_poly.pdbx_strand_id
1 'polypeptide(L)'
;HGMEGYCIRAFAEALEVIPYTLAENAGLNPIAIVTELRNRHAQGEINAGINVRKGQITNILEENVVQPLLVSTSAITLATECVRMILKIDDIVTVR
;
A
#
# COMPACT_ATOMS: atom_id res chain seq x y z
N HIS A 1 2.03 -4.73 -23.28
CA HIS A 1 2.55 -5.93 -22.60
C HIS A 1 4.06 -5.99 -22.83
N GLY A 2 4.83 -5.35 -21.96
CA GLY A 2 6.28 -5.21 -22.03
C GLY A 2 6.84 -4.86 -20.65
N MET A 3 8.12 -4.50 -20.54
CA MET A 3 8.77 -4.19 -19.25
C MET A 3 8.00 -3.16 -18.41
N GLU A 4 7.41 -2.14 -19.04
CA GLU A 4 6.62 -1.12 -18.32
C GLU A 4 5.44 -1.72 -17.54
N GLY A 5 4.72 -2.67 -18.14
CA GLY A 5 3.61 -3.34 -17.47
C GLY A 5 4.04 -4.18 -16.26
N TYR A 6 5.26 -4.75 -16.32
CA TYR A 6 5.84 -5.45 -15.18
C TYR A 6 6.17 -4.47 -14.05
N CYS A 7 6.81 -3.33 -14.36
CA CYS A 7 7.16 -2.31 -13.37
C CYS A 7 5.92 -1.72 -12.68
N ILE A 8 4.87 -1.41 -13.46
CA ILE A 8 3.61 -0.90 -12.89
C ILE A 8 2.96 -1.92 -11.96
N ARG A 9 2.97 -3.21 -12.34
CA ARG A 9 2.44 -4.27 -11.46
C ARG A 9 3.25 -4.39 -10.18
N ALA A 10 4.58 -4.41 -10.26
CA ALA A 10 5.45 -4.49 -9.08
C ALA A 10 5.25 -3.28 -8.15
N PHE A 11 5.08 -2.07 -8.70
CA PHE A 11 4.77 -0.87 -7.92
C PHE A 11 3.40 -0.99 -7.23
N ALA A 12 2.37 -1.49 -7.91
CA ALA A 12 1.05 -1.71 -7.33
C ALA A 12 1.10 -2.76 -6.20
N GLU A 13 1.81 -3.86 -6.41
CA GLU A 13 2.04 -4.90 -5.39
C GLU A 13 2.77 -4.34 -4.17
N ALA A 14 3.75 -3.45 -4.37
CA ALA A 14 4.48 -2.81 -3.26
C ALA A 14 3.58 -1.96 -2.35
N LEU A 15 2.54 -1.31 -2.90
CA LEU A 15 1.60 -0.52 -2.09
C LEU A 15 0.78 -1.37 -1.11
N GLU A 16 0.66 -2.67 -1.36
CA GLU A 16 -0.08 -3.58 -0.47
C GLU A 16 0.63 -3.85 0.84
N VAL A 17 1.92 -3.49 0.97
CA VAL A 17 2.62 -3.57 2.24
C VAL A 17 1.86 -2.86 3.37
N ILE A 18 1.14 -1.77 3.06
CA ILE A 18 0.36 -1.00 4.03
C ILE A 18 -0.79 -1.84 4.61
N PRO A 19 -1.75 -2.36 3.81
CA PRO A 19 -2.82 -3.19 4.34
C PRO A 19 -2.32 -4.52 4.92
N TYR A 20 -1.25 -5.13 4.39
CA TYR A 20 -0.63 -6.31 5.01
C TYR A 20 -0.15 -6.01 6.44
N THR A 21 0.61 -4.92 6.61
CA THR A 21 1.14 -4.49 7.91
C THR A 21 0.01 -4.15 8.89
N LEU A 22 -1.06 -3.50 8.42
CA LEU A 22 -2.23 -3.21 9.26
C LEU A 22 -2.93 -4.48 9.75
N ALA A 23 -3.10 -5.47 8.87
CA ALA A 23 -3.72 -6.74 9.22
C ALA A 23 -2.86 -7.52 10.22
N GLU A 24 -1.56 -7.57 10.00
CA GLU A 24 -0.60 -8.24 10.89
C GLU A 24 -0.58 -7.60 12.29
N ASN A 25 -0.48 -6.26 12.36
CA ASN A 25 -0.51 -5.53 13.63
C ASN A 25 -1.85 -5.68 14.38
N ALA A 26 -2.93 -5.94 13.66
CA ALA A 26 -4.25 -6.22 14.23
C ALA A 26 -4.43 -7.70 14.64
N GLY A 27 -3.43 -8.55 14.43
CA GLY A 27 -3.51 -9.99 14.70
C GLY A 27 -4.44 -10.76 13.75
N LEU A 28 -4.76 -10.18 12.59
CA LEU A 28 -5.60 -10.80 11.58
C LEU A 28 -4.75 -11.65 10.62
N ASN A 29 -5.39 -12.55 9.87
CA ASN A 29 -4.71 -13.25 8.76
C ASN A 29 -4.51 -12.27 7.59
N PRO A 30 -3.27 -11.82 7.29
CA PRO A 30 -3.06 -10.76 6.32
C PRO A 30 -3.43 -11.18 4.90
N ILE A 31 -3.18 -12.43 4.53
CA ILE A 31 -3.51 -12.97 3.20
C ILE A 31 -5.03 -12.91 3.00
N ALA A 32 -5.80 -13.45 3.96
CA ALA A 32 -7.25 -13.46 3.85
C ALA A 32 -7.84 -12.05 3.78
N ILE A 33 -7.37 -11.13 4.64
CA ILE A 33 -7.83 -9.73 4.69
C ILE A 33 -7.53 -8.99 3.39
N VAL A 34 -6.30 -9.10 2.87
CA VAL A 34 -5.91 -8.39 1.64
C VAL A 34 -6.59 -8.99 0.41
N THR A 35 -6.79 -10.31 0.36
CA THR A 35 -7.58 -10.95 -0.72
C THR A 35 -9.02 -10.44 -0.72
N GLU A 36 -9.67 -10.38 0.44
CA GLU A 36 -11.03 -9.85 0.54
C GLU A 36 -11.08 -8.37 0.15
N LEU A 37 -10.13 -7.57 0.63
CA LEU A 37 -10.03 -6.15 0.28
C LEU A 37 -9.91 -5.97 -1.24
N ARG A 38 -9.04 -6.73 -1.91
CA ARG A 38 -8.89 -6.71 -3.37
C ARG A 38 -10.20 -7.05 -4.08
N ASN A 39 -10.92 -8.08 -3.61
CA ASN A 39 -12.18 -8.50 -4.22
C ASN A 39 -13.24 -7.39 -4.13
N ARG A 40 -13.37 -6.72 -2.98
CA ARG A 40 -14.33 -5.62 -2.81
C ARG A 40 -13.97 -4.40 -3.65
N HIS A 41 -12.68 -4.03 -3.70
CA HIS A 41 -12.22 -2.95 -4.58
C HIS A 41 -12.43 -3.27 -6.07
N ALA A 42 -12.23 -4.53 -6.48
CA ALA A 42 -12.51 -4.98 -7.85
C ALA A 42 -14.01 -4.92 -8.22
N GLN A 43 -14.90 -4.98 -7.23
CA GLN A 43 -16.34 -4.78 -7.39
C GLN A 43 -16.76 -3.30 -7.38
N GLY A 44 -15.81 -2.37 -7.24
CA GLY A 44 -16.04 -0.93 -7.25
C GLY A 44 -16.21 -0.29 -5.86
N GLU A 45 -15.98 -1.04 -4.78
CA GLU A 45 -16.08 -0.51 -3.42
C GLU A 45 -14.85 0.31 -3.02
N ILE A 46 -14.79 1.57 -3.46
CA ILE A 46 -13.63 2.46 -3.24
C ILE A 46 -13.33 2.78 -1.76
N ASN A 47 -14.33 2.66 -0.88
CA ASN A 47 -14.22 2.96 0.55
C ASN A 47 -14.02 1.70 1.41
N ALA A 48 -13.86 0.52 0.80
CA ALA A 48 -13.55 -0.69 1.56
C ALA A 48 -12.16 -0.55 2.21
N GLY A 49 -12.05 -0.87 3.49
CA GLY A 49 -10.77 -0.85 4.19
C GLY A 49 -10.79 -1.67 5.48
N ILE A 50 -9.62 -1.84 6.08
CA ILE A 50 -9.42 -2.73 7.22
C ILE A 50 -9.90 -2.03 8.50
N ASN A 51 -10.95 -2.56 9.11
CA ASN A 51 -11.41 -2.12 10.42
C ASN A 51 -10.74 -2.97 11.51
N VAL A 52 -9.66 -2.45 12.09
CA VAL A 52 -8.89 -3.14 13.13
C VAL A 52 -9.68 -3.37 14.42
N ARG A 53 -10.75 -2.60 14.68
CA ARG A 53 -11.59 -2.77 15.88
C ARG A 53 -12.56 -3.94 15.74
N LYS A 54 -13.06 -4.17 14.53
CA LYS A 54 -14.00 -5.25 14.20
C LYS A 54 -13.31 -6.48 13.61
N GLY A 55 -12.05 -6.37 13.22
CA GLY A 55 -11.27 -7.45 12.62
C GLY A 55 -11.72 -7.85 11.22
N GLN A 56 -12.39 -6.96 10.47
CA GLN A 56 -12.99 -7.26 9.17
C GLN A 56 -12.89 -6.06 8.21
N ILE A 57 -13.19 -6.28 6.93
CA ILE A 57 -13.29 -5.20 5.94
C ILE A 57 -14.66 -4.51 6.07
N THR A 58 -14.65 -3.19 6.24
CA THR A 58 -15.87 -2.37 6.27
C THR A 58 -15.70 -1.12 5.40
N ASN A 59 -16.78 -0.36 5.22
CA ASN A 59 -16.68 0.98 4.67
C ASN A 59 -16.01 1.90 5.69
N ILE A 60 -14.76 2.31 5.45
CA ILE A 60 -13.97 3.12 6.40
C ILE A 60 -14.51 4.53 6.58
N LEU A 61 -15.25 5.05 5.59
CA LEU A 61 -15.87 6.35 5.68
C LEU A 61 -17.04 6.33 6.69
N GLU A 62 -17.85 5.27 6.67
CA GLU A 62 -18.92 5.07 7.66
C GLU A 62 -18.37 4.85 9.08
N GLU A 63 -17.15 4.31 9.20
CA GLU A 63 -16.44 4.14 10.48
C GLU A 63 -15.73 5.42 10.95
N ASN A 64 -15.86 6.54 10.22
CA ASN A 64 -15.16 7.80 10.48
C ASN A 64 -13.62 7.68 10.55
N VAL A 65 -13.06 6.73 9.80
CA VAL A 65 -11.61 6.56 9.66
C VAL A 65 -11.16 7.27 8.39
N VAL A 66 -10.67 8.50 8.55
CA VAL A 66 -10.25 9.35 7.43
C VAL A 66 -8.84 9.88 7.64
N GLN A 67 -8.15 10.18 6.54
CA GLN A 67 -6.86 10.86 6.56
C GLN A 67 -6.84 12.02 5.56
N PRO A 68 -6.08 13.10 5.82
CA PRO A 68 -5.91 14.17 4.86
C PRO A 68 -5.25 13.68 3.57
N LEU A 69 -5.74 14.15 2.41
CA LEU A 69 -5.18 13.81 1.10
C LEU A 69 -3.67 14.06 1.01
N LEU A 70 -3.21 15.14 1.62
CA LEU A 70 -1.80 15.53 1.62
C LEU A 70 -0.89 14.42 2.19
N VAL A 71 -1.36 13.67 3.20
CA VAL A 71 -0.56 12.61 3.84
C VAL A 71 -0.23 11.51 2.81
N SER A 72 -1.25 10.98 2.14
CA SER A 72 -1.06 9.91 1.15
C SER A 72 -0.26 10.39 -0.06
N THR A 73 -0.56 11.59 -0.58
CA THR A 73 0.14 12.15 -1.74
C THR A 73 1.62 12.38 -1.45
N SER A 74 1.94 13.01 -0.31
CA SER A 74 3.33 13.23 0.10
C SER A 74 4.06 11.92 0.37
N ALA A 75 3.42 10.94 1.03
CA ALA A 75 4.04 9.64 1.31
C ALA A 75 4.46 8.92 0.03
N ILE A 76 3.55 8.81 -0.95
CA ILE A 76 3.85 8.15 -2.24
C ILE A 76 4.94 8.91 -2.99
N THR A 77 4.88 10.24 -3.00
CA THR A 77 5.85 11.08 -3.72
C THR A 77 7.25 10.92 -3.14
N LEU A 78 7.39 11.05 -1.81
CA LEU A 78 8.68 10.98 -1.13
C LEU A 78 9.29 9.59 -1.21
N ALA A 79 8.49 8.53 -1.03
CA ALA A 79 8.97 7.15 -1.16
C ALA A 79 9.47 6.87 -2.58
N THR A 80 8.73 7.31 -3.60
CA THR A 80 9.10 7.13 -5.01
C THR A 80 10.38 7.90 -5.35
N GLU A 81 10.49 9.15 -4.92
CA GLU A 81 11.69 9.97 -5.13
C GLU A 81 12.92 9.39 -4.43
N CYS A 82 12.76 8.89 -3.21
CA CYS A 82 13.82 8.21 -2.47
C CYS A 82 14.34 6.98 -3.22
N VAL A 83 13.44 6.08 -3.63
CA VAL A 83 13.82 4.88 -4.39
C VAL A 83 14.46 5.26 -5.73
N ARG A 84 13.97 6.31 -6.40
CA ARG A 84 14.56 6.81 -7.64
C ARG A 84 16.00 7.31 -7.44
N MET A 85 16.31 7.95 -6.30
CA MET A 85 17.69 8.34 -5.98
C MET A 85 18.56 7.12 -5.74
N ILE A 86 18.07 6.13 -4.98
CA ILE A 86 18.81 4.90 -4.67
C ILE A 86 19.12 4.10 -5.95
N LEU A 87 18.13 3.89 -6.81
CA LEU A 87 18.27 3.11 -8.05
C LEU A 87 19.22 3.74 -9.08
N LYS A 88 19.55 5.03 -8.93
CA LYS A 88 20.52 5.73 -9.79
C LYS A 88 21.97 5.56 -9.35
N ILE A 89 22.21 5.05 -8.15
CA ILE A 89 23.57 4.80 -7.67
C ILE A 89 24.10 3.57 -8.40
N ASP A 90 25.16 3.76 -9.17
CA ASP A 90 25.84 2.72 -9.94
C ASP A 90 27.10 2.17 -9.25
N ASP A 91 27.73 2.97 -8.37
CA ASP A 91 28.88 2.54 -7.57
C ASP A 91 28.93 3.24 -6.20
N ILE A 92 29.56 2.58 -5.21
CA ILE A 92 29.76 3.10 -3.85
C ILE A 92 31.25 3.05 -3.53
N VAL A 93 31.89 4.23 -3.48
CA VAL A 93 33.30 4.36 -3.09
C VAL A 93 33.40 4.65 -1.59
N THR A 94 33.98 3.71 -0.83
CA THR A 94 34.27 3.92 0.59
C THR A 94 35.59 4.66 0.78
N VAL A 95 35.56 5.79 1.49
CA VAL A 95 36.76 6.53 1.93
C VAL A 95 36.99 6.32 3.43
N ARG A 96 38.26 6.25 3.83
CA ARG A 96 38.71 6.11 5.23
C ARG A 96 38.80 7.45 5.94
#